data_AF-U6RPT4-F1
#
_entry.id   AF-U6RPT4-F1
#
_cell.length_a   1.000
_cell.length_b   1.000
_cell.length_c   1.000
_cell.angle_alpha   90.00
_cell.angle_beta   90.00
_cell.angle_gamma   90.00
#
_symmetry.space_group_name_H-M   'P 1'
#
loop_
_entity.id
_entity.type
_entity.pdbx_description
1 polymer ?
#
loop_
_entity_poly.entity_id
_entity_poly.type
_entity_poly.pdbx_seq_one_letter_code
_entity_poly.pdbx_strand_id
1 'polypeptide(L)'
;MIWSIISLIYPIIILTAAMRCYKKDGRLMKAFYVRMAYHDVAHRFYVLAVMMLLLVYLFIQTRCRVNVIETFLPLTLSAVLIRHRLAELLFHFLKKRKVTIAANTLALAAIFTPHLYPMAVTLAILLTAAIFYPSKHIRNLVAGPQAFRMLMFDKFEITQNYY
;
A
#
# COMPACT_ATOMS: atom_id res chain seq x y z
N MET A 1 -19.64 -18.82 -8.77
CA MET A 1 -20.28 -18.17 -7.61
C MET A 1 -19.28 -17.98 -6.46
N ILE A 2 -18.63 -19.04 -5.96
CA ILE A 2 -17.69 -18.95 -4.82
C ILE A 2 -16.52 -17.98 -5.08
N TRP A 3 -15.85 -18.07 -6.24
CA TRP A 3 -14.72 -17.18 -6.58
C TRP A 3 -15.10 -15.70 -6.66
N SER A 4 -16.29 -15.38 -7.21
CA SER A 4 -16.77 -14.00 -7.32
C SER A 4 -17.01 -13.38 -5.94
N ILE A 5 -17.54 -14.16 -5.00
CA ILE A 5 -17.72 -13.75 -3.60
C ILE A 5 -16.36 -13.50 -2.94
N ILE A 6 -15.39 -14.41 -3.13
CA ILE A 6 -14.03 -14.26 -2.60
C ILE A 6 -13.35 -13.00 -3.16
N SER A 7 -13.50 -12.73 -4.46
CA SER A 7 -12.94 -11.54 -5.12
C SER A 7 -13.45 -10.23 -4.52
N LEU A 8 -14.70 -10.21 -4.04
CA LEU A 8 -15.29 -9.04 -3.40
C LEU A 8 -14.90 -8.91 -1.91
N ILE A 9 -14.89 -10.04 -1.19
CA ILE A 9 -14.58 -10.06 0.25
C ILE A 9 -13.09 -9.74 0.50
N TYR A 10 -12.19 -10.26 -0.31
CA TYR A 10 -10.74 -10.09 -0.15
C TYR A 10 -10.29 -8.63 -0.02
N PRO A 11 -10.62 -7.71 -0.95
CA PRO A 11 -10.24 -6.30 -0.82
C PRO A 11 -10.94 -5.60 0.34
N ILE A 12 -12.17 -6.00 0.70
CA ILE A 12 -12.89 -5.45 1.86
C ILE A 12 -12.14 -5.80 3.15
N ILE A 13 -11.64 -7.02 3.29
CA ILE A 13 -10.83 -7.43 4.44
C ILE A 13 -9.54 -6.61 4.51
N ILE A 14 -8.83 -6.44 3.39
CA ILE A 14 -7.60 -5.64 3.34
C ILE A 14 -7.88 -4.18 3.73
N LEU A 15 -8.90 -3.56 3.15
CA LEU A 15 -9.26 -2.18 3.45
C LEU A 15 -9.72 -2.00 4.89
N THR A 16 -10.53 -2.94 5.42
CA THR A 16 -10.99 -2.89 6.81
C THR A 16 -9.83 -3.08 7.79
N ALA A 17 -8.92 -4.02 7.49
CA ALA A 17 -7.70 -4.21 8.27
C ALA A 17 -6.84 -2.95 8.23
N ALA A 18 -6.63 -2.36 7.05
CA ALA A 18 -5.92 -1.11 6.88
C ALA A 18 -6.57 0.04 7.66
N MET A 19 -7.89 0.23 7.58
CA MET A 19 -8.59 1.28 8.35
C MET A 19 -8.53 1.05 9.86
N ARG A 20 -8.64 -0.19 10.34
CA ARG A 20 -8.42 -0.51 11.76
C ARG A 20 -6.98 -0.28 12.21
N CYS A 21 -6.04 -0.44 11.29
CA CYS A 21 -4.64 -0.17 11.52
C CYS A 21 -4.30 1.31 11.45
N TYR A 22 -5.05 2.08 10.66
CA TYR A 22 -4.84 3.49 10.42
C TYR A 22 -5.05 4.29 11.70
N LYS A 23 -4.02 5.06 12.10
CA LYS A 23 -4.03 5.98 13.25
C LYS A 23 -4.37 5.34 14.62
N LYS A 24 -4.32 4.02 14.73
CA LYS A 24 -4.57 3.33 16.00
C LYS A 24 -3.34 3.45 16.90
N ASP A 25 -3.53 3.97 18.11
CA ASP A 25 -2.50 4.10 19.17
C ASP A 25 -2.06 2.76 19.81
N GLY A 26 -2.23 1.65 19.10
CA GLY A 26 -1.82 0.33 19.58
C GLY A 26 -0.30 0.19 19.64
N ARG A 27 0.20 -0.46 20.70
CA ARG A 27 1.64 -0.74 20.91
C ARG A 27 2.29 -1.44 19.70
N LEU A 28 1.54 -2.31 19.02
CA LEU A 28 1.95 -3.03 17.82
C LEU A 28 2.12 -2.11 16.61
N MET A 29 1.22 -1.14 16.41
CA MET A 29 1.29 -0.20 15.29
C MET A 29 2.49 0.74 15.42
N LYS A 30 2.70 1.27 16.63
CA LYS A 30 3.88 2.11 16.94
C LYS A 30 5.18 1.34 16.74
N ALA A 31 5.24 0.08 17.20
CA ALA A 31 6.39 -0.78 16.96
C ALA A 31 6.59 -1.07 15.45
N PHE A 32 5.52 -1.25 14.70
CA PHE A 32 5.56 -1.45 13.25
C PHE A 32 6.11 -0.20 12.54
N TYR A 33 5.61 1.00 12.84
CA TYR A 33 6.09 2.24 12.24
C TYR A 33 7.56 2.52 12.54
N VAL A 34 8.00 2.33 13.79
CA VAL A 34 9.40 2.50 14.19
C VAL A 34 10.30 1.49 13.46
N ARG A 35 9.87 0.22 13.40
CA ARG A 35 10.64 -0.84 12.74
C ARG A 35 10.70 -0.65 11.23
N MET A 36 9.62 -0.14 10.63
CA MET A 36 9.58 0.23 9.22
C MET A 36 10.54 1.40 8.97
N ALA A 37 10.49 2.48 9.75
CA ALA A 37 11.39 3.63 9.58
C ALA A 37 12.89 3.30 9.78
N TYR A 38 13.23 2.28 10.56
CA TYR A 38 14.62 1.96 10.93
C TYR A 38 15.28 0.88 10.08
N HIS A 39 14.55 -0.15 9.64
CA HIS A 39 15.15 -1.28 8.92
C HIS A 39 14.79 -1.29 7.43
N ASP A 40 15.81 -1.18 6.57
CA ASP A 40 15.66 -1.41 5.12
C ASP A 40 15.15 -2.83 4.80
N VAL A 41 15.46 -3.81 5.64
CA VAL A 41 14.92 -5.17 5.53
C VAL A 41 13.40 -5.19 5.76
N ALA A 42 12.89 -4.39 6.70
CA ALA A 42 11.45 -4.27 6.96
C ALA A 42 10.74 -3.58 5.79
N HIS A 43 11.37 -2.59 5.14
CA HIS A 43 10.84 -1.98 3.91
C HIS A 43 10.70 -3.01 2.78
N ARG A 44 11.76 -3.79 2.52
CA ARG A 44 11.73 -4.85 1.50
C ARG A 44 10.67 -5.89 1.79
N PHE A 45 10.56 -6.31 3.05
CA PHE A 45 9.53 -7.26 3.49
C PHE A 45 8.12 -6.70 3.28
N TYR A 46 7.88 -5.42 3.61
CA TYR A 46 6.59 -4.79 3.41
C TYR A 46 6.19 -4.71 1.92
N VAL A 47 7.11 -4.26 1.06
CA VAL A 47 6.87 -4.22 -0.40
C VAL A 47 6.55 -5.63 -0.92
N LEU A 48 7.30 -6.64 -0.45
CA LEU A 48 7.08 -8.03 -0.83
C LEU A 48 5.74 -8.57 -0.32
N ALA A 49 5.31 -8.16 0.88
CA ALA A 49 4.00 -8.51 1.43
C ALA A 49 2.85 -7.87 0.63
N VAL A 50 2.95 -6.59 0.28
CA VAL A 50 1.96 -5.90 -0.58
C VAL A 50 1.91 -6.56 -1.96
N MET A 51 3.06 -6.89 -2.54
CA MET A 51 3.16 -7.62 -3.81
C MET A 51 2.49 -8.99 -3.72
N MET A 52 2.74 -9.75 -2.66
CA MET A 52 2.08 -11.04 -2.41
C MET A 52 0.55 -10.87 -2.31
N LEU A 53 0.06 -9.86 -1.59
CA LEU A 53 -1.37 -9.59 -1.49
C LEU A 53 -2.00 -9.26 -2.85
N LEU A 54 -1.31 -8.50 -3.69
CA LEU A 54 -1.74 -8.20 -5.06
C LEU A 54 -1.73 -9.44 -5.96
N LEU A 55 -0.69 -10.29 -5.86
CA LEU A 55 -0.61 -11.54 -6.62
C LEU A 55 -1.74 -12.50 -6.26
N VAL A 56 -2.06 -12.64 -4.97
CA VAL A 56 -3.21 -13.44 -4.52
C VAL A 56 -4.51 -12.88 -5.08
N TYR A 57 -4.69 -11.55 -5.09
CA TYR A 57 -5.85 -10.92 -5.71
C TYR A 57 -5.95 -11.21 -7.21
N LEU A 58 -4.85 -11.07 -7.95
CA LEU A 58 -4.79 -11.38 -9.38
C LEU A 58 -5.06 -12.85 -9.68
N PHE A 59 -4.61 -13.75 -8.81
CA PHE A 59 -4.90 -15.17 -8.92
C PHE A 59 -6.40 -15.44 -8.76
N ILE A 60 -7.04 -14.85 -7.74
CA ILE A 60 -8.49 -14.93 -7.52
C ILE A 60 -9.25 -14.38 -8.73
N GLN A 61 -8.81 -13.25 -9.30
CA GLN A 61 -9.42 -12.66 -10.50
C GLN A 61 -9.30 -13.57 -11.73
N THR A 62 -8.14 -14.19 -11.96
CA THR A 62 -7.94 -15.16 -13.05
C THR A 62 -8.93 -16.33 -12.94
N ARG A 63 -9.25 -16.78 -11.72
CA ARG A 63 -10.24 -17.85 -11.48
C ARG A 63 -11.70 -17.41 -11.71
N CYS A 64 -12.00 -16.12 -11.62
CA CYS A 64 -13.34 -15.56 -11.83
C CYS A 64 -13.76 -15.44 -13.31
N ARG A 65 -12.91 -15.84 -14.27
CA ARG A 65 -13.06 -15.61 -15.71
C ARG A 65 -13.11 -14.11 -16.04
N VAL A 66 -11.93 -13.52 -16.13
CA VAL A 66 -11.72 -12.14 -16.51
C VAL A 66 -11.00 -12.10 -17.85
N ASN A 67 -11.40 -11.18 -18.73
CA ASN A 67 -10.75 -10.95 -20.01
C ASN A 67 -9.24 -10.74 -19.84
N VAL A 68 -8.46 -11.24 -20.80
CA VAL A 68 -6.98 -11.16 -20.79
C VAL A 68 -6.52 -9.72 -20.55
N ILE A 69 -7.16 -8.75 -21.20
CA ILE A 69 -6.84 -7.31 -21.13
C ILE A 69 -6.97 -6.77 -19.70
N GLU A 70 -8.04 -7.13 -18.99
CA GLU A 70 -8.33 -6.62 -17.64
C GLU A 70 -7.37 -7.19 -16.58
N THR A 71 -6.73 -8.33 -16.86
CA THR A 71 -5.75 -8.94 -15.95
C THR A 71 -4.33 -8.44 -16.22
N PHE A 72 -4.01 -8.12 -17.47
CA PHE A 72 -2.66 -7.67 -17.87
C PHE A 72 -2.26 -6.33 -17.24
N LEU A 73 -3.18 -5.36 -17.15
CA LEU A 73 -2.88 -4.04 -16.57
C LEU A 73 -2.55 -4.13 -15.05
N PRO A 74 -3.38 -4.77 -14.21
CA PRO A 74 -3.04 -5.02 -12.81
C PRO A 74 -1.75 -5.86 -12.63
N LEU A 75 -1.49 -6.78 -13.56
CA LEU A 75 -0.33 -7.68 -13.49
C LEU A 75 0.97 -6.92 -13.75
N THR A 76 0.98 -6.10 -14.79
CA THR A 76 2.12 -5.23 -15.08
C THR A 76 2.37 -4.25 -13.94
N LEU A 77 1.31 -3.64 -13.38
CA LEU A 77 1.42 -2.76 -12.23
C LEU A 77 1.97 -3.47 -10.99
N SER A 78 1.53 -4.70 -10.73
CA SER A 78 2.04 -5.53 -9.62
C SER A 78 3.48 -5.99 -9.86
N ALA A 79 3.85 -6.31 -11.11
CA ALA A 79 5.19 -6.71 -11.49
C ALA A 79 6.22 -5.58 -11.32
N VAL A 80 5.80 -4.31 -11.47
CA VAL A 80 6.65 -3.15 -11.13
C VAL A 80 7.12 -3.19 -9.68
N LEU A 81 6.34 -3.78 -8.76
CA LEU A 81 6.72 -3.91 -7.34
C LEU A 81 7.81 -4.97 -7.09
N ILE A 82 8.04 -5.90 -8.03
CA ILE A 82 9.12 -6.91 -7.94
C ILE A 82 10.47 -6.22 -7.81
N ARG A 83 10.65 -5.09 -8.51
CA ARG A 83 11.88 -4.32 -8.44
C ARG A 83 11.76 -3.29 -7.33
N HIS A 84 12.44 -3.54 -6.20
CA HIS A 84 12.40 -2.66 -5.03
C HIS A 84 12.62 -1.17 -5.35
N ARG A 85 13.57 -0.85 -6.24
CA ARG A 85 13.85 0.53 -6.67
C ARG A 85 12.67 1.18 -7.40
N LEU A 86 11.91 0.41 -8.18
CA LEU A 86 10.70 0.89 -8.85
C LEU A 86 9.52 0.97 -7.88
N ALA A 87 9.41 0.04 -6.93
CA ALA A 87 8.40 0.11 -5.88
C ALA A 87 8.54 1.40 -5.05
N GLU A 88 9.76 1.75 -4.62
CA GLU A 88 10.03 3.02 -3.93
C GLU A 88 9.64 4.23 -4.77
N LEU A 89 9.92 4.19 -6.07
CA LEU A 89 9.59 5.27 -7.00
C LEU A 89 8.08 5.38 -7.23
N LEU A 90 7.38 4.24 -7.31
CA LEU A 90 5.93 4.17 -7.44
C LEU A 90 5.24 4.70 -6.20
N PHE A 91 5.64 4.26 -5.00
CA PHE A 91 5.10 4.79 -3.74
C PHE A 91 5.38 6.29 -3.59
N HIS A 92 6.57 6.74 -3.99
CA HIS A 92 6.91 8.16 -4.01
C HIS A 92 6.03 8.95 -4.99
N PHE A 93 5.76 8.40 -6.17
CA PHE A 93 4.91 9.01 -7.17
C PHE A 93 3.46 9.08 -6.66
N LEU A 94 2.94 8.00 -6.09
CA LEU A 94 1.61 7.92 -5.49
C LEU A 94 1.42 8.85 -4.30
N LYS A 95 2.48 9.17 -3.55
CA LYS A 95 2.43 10.10 -2.41
C LYS A 95 2.41 11.58 -2.83
N LYS A 96 2.67 11.91 -4.10
CA LYS A 96 2.50 13.29 -4.61
C LYS A 96 1.01 13.65 -4.59
N ARG A 97 0.63 14.71 -3.87
CA ARG A 97 -0.77 15.16 -3.70
C ARG A 97 -1.61 15.13 -4.99
N LYS A 98 -1.08 15.65 -6.10
CA LYS A 98 -1.78 15.66 -7.41
C LYS A 98 -2.02 14.24 -7.95
N VAL A 99 -1.05 13.35 -7.79
CA VAL A 99 -1.12 11.95 -8.24
C VAL A 99 -2.04 11.15 -7.32
N THR A 100 -1.98 11.34 -6.01
CA THR A 100 -2.88 10.68 -5.06
C THR A 100 -4.34 11.02 -5.36
N ILE A 101 -4.62 12.29 -5.64
CA ILE A 101 -5.97 12.74 -6.02
C ILE A 101 -6.38 12.11 -7.35
N ALA A 102 -5.53 12.19 -8.39
CA ALA A 102 -5.82 11.61 -9.70
C ALA A 102 -6.05 10.08 -9.64
N ALA A 103 -5.23 9.37 -8.87
CA ALA A 103 -5.34 7.93 -8.69
C ALA A 103 -6.60 7.54 -7.91
N ASN A 104 -6.99 8.32 -6.89
CA ASN A 104 -8.25 8.12 -6.18
C ASN A 104 -9.46 8.38 -7.09
N THR A 105 -9.44 9.47 -7.87
CA THR A 105 -10.53 9.76 -8.83
C THR A 105 -10.62 8.68 -9.90
N LEU A 106 -9.49 8.18 -10.39
CA LEU A 106 -9.45 7.09 -11.36
C LEU A 106 -9.97 5.78 -10.77
N ALA A 107 -9.56 5.44 -9.54
CA ALA A 107 -10.06 4.27 -8.83
C ALA A 107 -11.58 4.36 -8.62
N LEU A 108 -12.09 5.52 -8.23
CA LEU A 108 -13.52 5.73 -8.05
C LEU A 108 -14.30 5.57 -9.36
N ALA A 109 -13.82 6.20 -10.45
CA ALA A 109 -14.42 6.04 -11.78
C ALA A 109 -14.40 4.58 -12.27
N ALA A 110 -13.31 3.86 -12.00
CA ALA A 110 -13.13 2.46 -12.38
C ALA A 110 -14.02 1.51 -11.57
N ILE A 111 -14.45 1.84 -10.34
CA ILE A 111 -15.43 1.04 -9.59
C ILE A 111 -16.79 1.03 -10.29
N PHE A 112 -17.19 2.14 -10.92
CA PHE A 112 -18.46 2.23 -11.65
C PHE A 112 -18.43 1.46 -12.98
N THR A 113 -17.25 1.04 -13.45
CA THR A 113 -17.10 0.30 -14.71
C THR A 113 -16.77 -1.17 -14.43
N PRO A 114 -17.66 -2.13 -14.71
CA PRO A 114 -17.43 -3.56 -14.38
C PRO A 114 -16.12 -4.12 -14.93
N HIS A 115 -15.74 -3.66 -16.12
CA HIS A 115 -14.52 -4.05 -16.83
C HIS A 115 -13.21 -3.47 -16.25
N LEU A 116 -13.27 -2.45 -15.38
CA LEU A 116 -12.10 -1.86 -14.75
C LEU A 116 -12.04 -2.14 -13.24
N TYR A 117 -12.97 -2.93 -12.72
CA TYR A 117 -13.00 -3.31 -11.30
C TYR A 117 -11.67 -3.92 -10.80
N PRO A 118 -10.98 -4.84 -11.51
CA PRO A 118 -9.69 -5.36 -11.08
C PRO A 118 -8.62 -4.27 -10.90
N MET A 119 -8.62 -3.30 -11.80
CA MET A 119 -7.69 -2.18 -11.77
C MET A 119 -8.00 -1.20 -10.64
N ALA A 120 -9.28 -0.91 -10.41
CA ALA A 120 -9.74 -0.07 -9.31
C ALA A 120 -9.27 -0.61 -7.95
N VAL A 121 -9.46 -1.91 -7.71
CA VAL A 121 -9.04 -2.56 -6.46
C VAL A 121 -7.52 -2.56 -6.31
N THR A 122 -6.78 -2.83 -7.38
CA THR A 122 -5.31 -2.80 -7.38
C THR A 122 -4.80 -1.40 -7.00
N LEU A 123 -5.39 -0.35 -7.58
CA LEU A 123 -5.08 1.04 -7.24
C LEU A 123 -5.44 1.37 -5.79
N ALA A 124 -6.60 0.92 -5.31
CA ALA A 124 -7.01 1.13 -3.92
C ALA A 124 -6.05 0.47 -2.91
N ILE A 125 -5.60 -0.76 -3.19
CA ILE A 125 -4.61 -1.46 -2.37
C ILE A 125 -3.27 -0.72 -2.41
N LEU A 126 -2.83 -0.26 -3.58
CA LEU A 126 -1.59 0.51 -3.73
C LEU A 126 -1.64 1.86 -3.02
N LEU A 127 -2.74 2.59 -3.12
CA LEU A 127 -2.96 3.86 -2.44
C LEU A 127 -2.95 3.66 -0.92
N THR A 128 -3.65 2.63 -0.45
CA THR A 128 -3.64 2.24 0.96
C THR A 128 -2.22 1.89 1.41
N ALA A 129 -1.51 1.07 0.65
CA ALA A 129 -0.14 0.70 0.94
C ALA A 129 0.81 1.92 0.94
N ALA A 130 0.58 2.90 0.07
CA ALA A 130 1.34 4.15 0.00
C ALA A 130 1.12 5.05 1.23
N ILE A 131 -0.06 5.02 1.85
CA ILE A 131 -0.36 5.74 3.09
C ILE A 131 0.46 5.17 4.26
N PHE A 132 0.62 3.85 4.33
CA PHE A 132 1.42 3.19 5.36
C PHE A 132 2.93 3.21 5.08
N TYR A 133 3.33 3.50 3.83
CA TYR A 133 4.73 3.58 3.45
C TYR A 133 5.38 4.88 3.97
N PRO A 134 6.54 4.82 4.66
CA PRO A 134 7.16 6.00 5.26
C PRO A 134 7.62 7.00 4.19
N SER A 135 7.42 8.28 4.49
CA SER A 135 7.92 9.39 3.68
C SER A 135 9.46 9.43 3.65
N LYS A 136 10.05 9.88 2.52
CA LYS A 136 11.49 10.21 2.43
C LYS A 136 11.93 11.22 3.50
N HIS A 137 11.02 12.08 3.94
CA HIS A 137 11.29 13.07 4.98
C HIS A 137 11.66 12.40 6.32
N ILE A 138 10.87 11.43 6.78
CA ILE A 138 11.12 10.65 8.00
C ILE A 138 12.43 9.87 7.86
N ARG A 139 12.69 9.31 6.67
CA ARG A 139 13.92 8.58 6.40
C ARG A 139 15.17 9.47 6.55
N ASN A 140 15.10 10.71 6.08
CA ASN A 140 16.19 11.68 6.22
C ASN A 140 16.32 12.21 7.66
N LEU A 141 15.19 12.35 8.39
CA LEU A 141 15.18 12.71 9.80
C LEU A 141 15.82 11.63 10.69
N VAL A 142 15.52 10.35 10.44
CA VAL A 142 16.08 9.22 11.20
C VAL A 142 17.57 8.98 10.90
N ALA A 143 18.06 9.43 9.74
CA ALA A 143 19.49 9.38 9.40
C ALA A 143 20.35 10.35 10.25
N GLY A 144 19.75 11.34 10.91
CA GLY A 144 20.44 12.24 11.84
C GLY A 144 20.57 11.63 13.25
N PRO A 145 21.79 11.48 13.82
CA PRO A 145 22.01 10.81 15.11
C PRO A 145 21.36 11.52 16.31
N GLN A 146 21.05 12.81 16.19
CA GLN A 146 20.41 13.61 17.26
C GLN A 146 18.87 13.56 17.21
N ALA A 147 18.28 13.62 16.01
CA ALA A 147 16.83 13.44 15.80
C ALA A 147 16.37 12.02 16.16
N PHE A 148 17.24 11.03 16.00
CA PHE A 148 17.03 9.64 16.41
C PHE A 148 16.68 9.49 17.91
N ARG A 149 17.39 10.18 18.80
CA ARG A 149 17.08 10.12 20.25
C ARG A 149 15.76 10.80 20.56
N MET A 150 15.49 11.95 19.94
CA MET A 150 14.28 12.73 20.17
C MET A 150 13.01 11.96 19.74
N LEU A 151 13.02 11.31 18.56
CA LEU A 151 11.94 10.45 18.08
C LEU A 151 11.74 9.18 18.95
N MET A 152 12.80 8.66 19.57
CA MET A 152 12.68 7.49 20.45
C MET A 152 11.97 7.82 21.78
N PHE A 153 12.15 9.05 22.28
CA PHE A 153 11.49 9.55 23.50
C PHE A 153 10.06 10.02 23.23
N ASP A 154 9.79 10.64 22.08
CA ASP A 154 8.45 11.12 21.72
C ASP A 154 7.82 10.28 20.58
N LYS A 155 7.28 9.12 20.97
CA LYS A 155 6.53 8.24 20.05
C LYS A 155 5.27 8.89 19.46
N PHE A 156 4.79 10.01 20.03
CA PHE A 156 3.63 10.73 19.53
C PHE A 156 3.99 11.59 18.31
N GLU A 157 5.17 12.22 18.35
CA GLU A 157 5.73 13.03 17.25
C GLU A 157 5.98 12.21 15.98
N ILE A 158 6.44 10.95 16.12
CA ILE A 158 6.59 10.03 14.97
C ILE A 158 5.25 9.89 14.24
N THR A 159 4.16 9.60 14.95
CA THR A 159 2.83 9.40 14.34
C THR A 159 2.27 10.67 13.69
N GLN A 160 2.60 11.86 14.18
CA GLN A 160 2.20 13.12 13.55
C GLN A 160 3.00 13.43 12.29
N ASN A 161 4.32 13.19 12.29
CA ASN A 161 5.19 13.40 11.14
C ASN A 161 5.21 12.20 10.16
N TYR A 162 4.52 11.10 10.49
CA TYR A 162 4.53 9.89 9.65
C TYR A 162 3.75 10.06 8.34
N TYR A 163 2.66 10.82 8.40
CA TYR A 163 1.67 10.92 7.33
C TYR A 163 2.01 12.02 6.33
#